data_AF-A0A4P5W8K9-F1
#
_entry.id   AF-A0A4P5W8K9-F1
#
_cell.length_a   1.000
_cell.length_b   1.000
_cell.length_c   1.000
_cell.angle_alpha   90.00
_cell.angle_beta   90.00
_cell.angle_gamma   90.00
#
_symmetry.space_group_name_H-M   'P 1'
#
loop_
_entity.id
_entity.type
_entity.pdbx_description
1 polymer ?
#
loop_
_entity_poly.entity_id
_entity_poly.type
_entity_poly.pdbx_seq_one_letter_code
_entity_poly.pdbx_strand_id
1 'polypeptide(L)'
;MNKLTQLHANIDSRVASIRENNTDWQCQMGCDGCCNRLAEIPRLTMAEWNLLHNGLTALPLEIQQEIIQNVVALTEQTAQFIVCPMLDKSKGICRVYDHRPVACRTYGYYVQHDKGLYCNDILDRVTSGVLKDVVWGNQNTIDRQLSSFGDSKDLTEWFAIVTN
;
A
#
# COMPACT_ATOMS: atom_id res chain seq x y z
N MET A 1 16.01 -15.54 2.71
CA MET A 1 14.75 -14.78 2.60
C MET A 1 14.41 -14.23 3.98
N ASN A 2 14.15 -12.92 4.12
CA ASN A 2 13.86 -12.34 5.44
C ASN A 2 12.36 -12.49 5.79
N LYS A 3 11.99 -12.25 7.06
CA LYS A 3 10.60 -12.40 7.55
C LYS A 3 9.60 -11.53 6.76
N LEU A 4 9.99 -10.34 6.33
CA LEU A 4 9.13 -9.42 5.58
C LEU A 4 8.86 -9.95 4.17
N THR A 5 9.89 -10.45 3.47
CA THR A 5 9.74 -11.08 2.16
C THR A 5 8.83 -12.31 2.23
N GLN A 6 8.93 -13.11 3.30
CA GLN A 6 8.01 -14.24 3.49
C GLN A 6 6.56 -13.77 3.70
N LEU A 7 6.36 -12.72 4.51
CA LEU A 7 5.05 -12.10 4.68
C LEU A 7 4.48 -11.61 3.35
N HIS A 8 5.28 -10.92 2.55
CA HIS A 8 4.88 -10.46 1.22
C HIS A 8 4.52 -11.62 0.30
N ALA A 9 5.32 -12.69 0.26
CA ALA A 9 5.02 -13.87 -0.55
C ALA A 9 3.68 -14.54 -0.14
N ASN A 10 3.40 -14.59 1.16
CA ASN A 10 2.13 -15.12 1.67
C ASN A 10 0.94 -14.25 1.26
N ILE A 11 1.10 -12.91 1.34
CA ILE A 11 0.07 -11.96 0.90
C ILE A 11 -0.14 -12.06 -0.61
N ASP A 12 0.94 -12.03 -1.39
CA ASP A 12 0.87 -12.07 -2.85
C ASP A 12 0.24 -13.39 -3.34
N SER A 13 0.51 -14.52 -2.68
CA SER A 13 -0.16 -15.80 -2.95
C SER A 13 -1.67 -15.73 -2.68
N ARG A 14 -2.09 -15.11 -1.57
CA ARG A 14 -3.52 -14.90 -1.27
C ARG A 14 -4.17 -13.98 -2.30
N VAL A 15 -3.50 -12.89 -2.66
CA VAL A 15 -3.95 -11.93 -3.68
C VAL A 15 -4.12 -12.63 -5.03
N ALA A 16 -3.16 -13.45 -5.44
CA ALA A 16 -3.24 -14.23 -6.68
C ALA A 16 -4.46 -15.17 -6.66
N SER A 17 -4.65 -15.92 -5.57
CA SER A 17 -5.81 -16.81 -5.42
C SER A 17 -7.14 -16.07 -5.50
N ILE A 18 -7.26 -14.87 -4.94
CA ILE A 18 -8.49 -14.07 -5.07
C ILE A 18 -8.72 -13.65 -6.52
N ARG A 19 -7.68 -13.15 -7.21
CA ARG A 19 -7.78 -12.68 -8.60
C ARG A 19 -8.08 -13.80 -9.59
N GLU A 20 -7.46 -14.96 -9.43
CA GLU A 20 -7.70 -16.13 -10.28
C GLU A 20 -9.16 -16.59 -10.22
N ASN A 21 -9.79 -16.47 -9.05
CA ASN A 21 -11.20 -16.83 -8.86
C ASN A 21 -12.17 -15.66 -9.16
N ASN A 22 -11.67 -14.46 -9.47
CA ASN A 22 -12.48 -13.25 -9.68
C ASN A 22 -11.87 -12.40 -10.81
N THR A 23 -12.19 -12.72 -12.06
CA THR A 23 -11.60 -12.08 -13.26
C THR A 23 -11.81 -10.57 -13.33
N ASP A 24 -12.89 -10.07 -12.74
CA ASP A 24 -13.23 -8.64 -12.73
C ASP A 24 -12.65 -7.89 -11.53
N TRP A 25 -11.65 -8.45 -10.84
CA TRP A 25 -11.04 -7.79 -9.68
C TRP A 25 -10.27 -6.52 -10.09
N GLN A 26 -10.68 -5.38 -9.53
CA GLN A 26 -10.17 -4.08 -9.97
C GLN A 26 -8.80 -3.75 -9.40
N CYS A 27 -8.49 -4.18 -8.17
CA CYS A 27 -7.28 -3.76 -7.46
C CYS A 27 -6.01 -4.42 -8.05
N GLN A 28 -5.35 -3.78 -9.00
CA GLN A 28 -4.09 -4.23 -9.57
C GLN A 28 -3.19 -3.04 -9.94
N MET A 29 -2.01 -3.30 -10.49
CA MET A 29 -1.18 -2.23 -11.05
C MET A 29 -2.00 -1.42 -12.06
N GLY A 30 -2.03 -0.10 -11.91
CA GLY A 30 -2.89 0.79 -12.72
C GLY A 30 -4.23 1.16 -12.07
N CYS A 31 -4.65 0.48 -10.99
CA CYS A 31 -5.81 0.86 -10.18
C CYS A 31 -5.38 1.87 -9.12
N ASP A 32 -5.16 3.12 -9.53
CA ASP A 32 -4.64 4.21 -8.69
C ASP A 32 -5.67 4.86 -7.75
N GLY A 33 -6.87 4.30 -7.63
CA GLY A 33 -7.94 4.84 -6.79
C GLY A 33 -7.52 5.06 -5.33
N CYS A 34 -6.83 4.08 -4.72
CA CYS A 34 -6.30 4.24 -3.36
C CYS A 34 -5.10 5.20 -3.32
N CYS A 35 -4.25 5.21 -4.35
CA CYS A 35 -3.10 6.10 -4.41
C CYS A 35 -3.49 7.58 -4.51
N ASN A 36 -4.65 7.91 -5.07
CA ASN A 36 -5.13 9.30 -5.15
C ASN A 36 -5.89 9.75 -3.88
N ARG A 37 -6.26 8.84 -2.99
CA ARG A 37 -7.17 9.12 -1.86
C ARG A 37 -6.76 8.36 -0.59
N LEU A 38 -5.50 8.46 -0.20
CA LEU A 38 -5.05 7.91 1.08
C LEU A 38 -5.72 8.67 2.23
N ALA A 39 -6.23 7.93 3.21
CA ALA A 39 -6.89 8.50 4.38
C ALA A 39 -5.89 9.12 5.37
N GLU A 40 -4.67 8.62 5.40
CA GLU A 40 -3.60 9.05 6.29
C GLU A 40 -2.22 8.85 5.64
N ILE A 41 -1.20 9.48 6.20
CA ILE A 41 0.18 9.25 5.79
C ILE A 41 0.54 7.79 6.10
N PRO A 42 1.05 7.00 5.14
CA PRO A 42 1.39 5.60 5.40
C PRO A 42 2.42 5.47 6.52
N ARG A 43 2.14 4.58 7.46
CA ARG A 43 3.06 4.19 8.53
C ARG A 43 3.81 2.94 8.15
N LEU A 44 5.12 2.95 8.37
CA LEU A 44 6.02 1.89 7.96
C LEU A 44 6.89 1.46 9.14
N THR A 45 7.06 0.14 9.27
CA THR A 45 8.14 -0.42 10.09
C THR A 45 9.49 -0.14 9.42
N MET A 46 10.60 -0.21 10.17
CA MET A 46 11.95 -0.06 9.60
C MET A 46 12.22 -1.06 8.47
N ALA A 47 11.70 -2.30 8.60
CA ALA A 47 11.87 -3.32 7.58
C ALA A 47 11.15 -2.95 6.26
N GLU A 48 9.93 -2.41 6.35
CA GLU A 48 9.19 -1.92 5.18
C GLU A 48 9.82 -0.68 4.58
N TRP A 49 10.30 0.24 5.41
CA TRP A 49 11.05 1.42 4.97
C TRP A 49 12.29 1.02 4.15
N ASN A 50 13.10 0.08 4.64
CA ASN A 50 14.29 -0.38 3.92
C ASN A 50 13.94 -0.98 2.55
N LEU A 51 12.85 -1.76 2.47
CA LEU A 51 12.37 -2.29 1.20
C LEU A 51 11.94 -1.17 0.25
N LEU A 52 11.14 -0.23 0.73
CA LEU A 52 10.68 0.92 -0.04
C LEU A 52 11.87 1.76 -0.53
N HIS A 53 12.84 2.02 0.35
CA HIS A 53 14.04 2.77 0.04
C HIS A 53 14.90 2.12 -1.05
N ASN A 54 15.00 0.78 -1.07
CA ASN A 54 15.63 0.07 -2.19
C ASN A 54 14.90 0.32 -3.52
N GLY A 55 13.57 0.36 -3.50
CA GLY A 55 12.78 0.73 -4.67
C GLY A 55 13.00 2.18 -5.11
N LEU A 56 13.11 3.10 -4.16
CA LEU A 56 13.34 4.53 -4.43
C LEU A 56 14.72 4.78 -5.05
N THR A 57 15.77 4.18 -4.47
CA THR A 57 17.17 4.35 -4.93
C THR A 57 17.41 3.75 -6.32
N ALA A 58 16.56 2.82 -6.77
CA ALA A 58 16.61 2.25 -8.11
C ALA A 58 15.96 3.15 -9.20
N LEU A 59 15.25 4.23 -8.81
CA LEU A 59 14.60 5.14 -9.76
C LEU A 59 15.59 6.17 -10.33
N PRO A 60 15.28 6.78 -11.49
CA PRO A 60 16.02 7.94 -11.99
C PRO A 60 16.04 9.09 -10.97
N LEU A 61 17.13 9.86 -10.91
CA LEU A 61 17.33 10.91 -9.92
C LEU A 61 16.23 11.97 -9.96
N GLU A 62 15.74 12.31 -11.15
CA GLU A 62 14.66 13.28 -11.36
C GLU A 62 13.37 12.80 -10.68
N ILE A 63 13.09 11.50 -10.78
CA ILE A 63 11.93 10.88 -10.15
C ILE A 63 12.10 10.81 -8.63
N GLN A 64 13.30 10.52 -8.15
CA GLN A 64 13.60 10.54 -6.71
C GLN A 64 13.35 11.93 -6.13
N GLN A 65 13.83 12.99 -6.79
CA GLN A 65 13.62 14.37 -6.38
C GLN A 65 12.14 14.75 -6.37
N GLU A 66 11.38 14.35 -7.39
CA GLU A 66 9.93 14.58 -7.43
C GLU A 66 9.21 13.90 -6.26
N ILE A 67 9.58 12.64 -5.94
CA ILE A 67 9.01 11.93 -4.80
C ILE A 67 9.35 12.64 -3.48
N ILE A 68 10.60 13.07 -3.29
CA ILE A 68 11.02 13.81 -2.08
C ILE A 68 10.20 15.09 -1.94
N GLN A 69 10.04 15.87 -3.02
CA GLN A 69 9.22 17.08 -3.02
C GLN A 69 7.76 16.79 -2.65
N ASN A 70 7.18 15.73 -3.22
CA ASN A 70 5.83 15.30 -2.91
C ASN A 70 5.68 14.87 -1.43
N VAL A 71 6.70 14.21 -0.86
CA VAL A 71 6.70 13.84 0.57
C VAL A 71 6.77 15.08 1.47
N VAL A 72 7.62 16.05 1.15
CA VAL A 72 7.70 17.31 1.91
C VAL A 72 6.36 18.04 1.88
N ALA A 73 5.71 18.11 0.72
CA ALA A 73 4.38 18.70 0.58
C ALA A 73 3.31 18.03 1.46
N LEU A 74 3.48 16.75 1.84
CA LEU A 74 2.56 16.09 2.76
C LEU A 74 2.58 16.67 4.17
N THR A 75 3.72 17.21 4.61
CA THR A 75 3.84 17.79 5.96
C THR A 75 3.09 19.10 6.11
N GLU A 76 2.76 19.75 4.99
CA GLU A 76 2.14 21.08 4.95
C GLU A 76 0.66 21.01 4.53
N GLN A 77 0.16 19.86 4.08
CA GLN A 77 -1.21 19.75 3.58
C GLN A 77 -2.26 19.65 4.68
N THR A 78 -3.40 20.31 4.45
CA THR A 78 -4.62 20.21 5.31
C THR A 78 -5.78 19.49 4.60
N ALA A 79 -5.53 18.93 3.41
CA ALA A 79 -6.57 18.29 2.62
C ALA A 79 -7.06 16.99 3.29
N GLN A 80 -8.37 16.71 3.11
CA GLN A 80 -9.04 15.53 3.66
C GLN A 80 -8.44 14.21 3.19
N PHE A 81 -7.82 14.20 2.01
CA PHE A 81 -7.15 13.04 1.43
C PHE A 81 -5.74 13.40 0.98
N ILE A 82 -4.88 12.39 0.99
CA ILE A 82 -3.49 12.49 0.57
C ILE A 82 -3.30 11.75 -0.76
N VAL A 83 -2.59 12.38 -1.69
CA VAL A 83 -2.10 11.67 -2.88
C VAL A 83 -0.75 11.02 -2.53
N CYS A 84 -0.63 9.72 -2.80
CA CYS A 84 0.58 8.96 -2.59
C CYS A 84 1.77 9.60 -3.32
N PRO A 85 2.88 9.92 -2.63
CA PRO A 85 4.05 10.54 -3.26
C PRO A 85 4.69 9.70 -4.36
N MET A 86 4.47 8.38 -4.33
CA MET A 86 5.03 7.41 -5.28
C MET A 86 4.18 7.24 -6.54
N LEU A 87 3.03 7.90 -6.64
CA LEU A 87 2.13 7.80 -7.78
C LEU A 87 2.66 8.59 -8.97
N ASP A 88 2.85 7.93 -10.11
CA ASP A 88 2.90 8.62 -11.40
C ASP A 88 1.48 9.03 -11.80
N LYS A 89 1.12 10.28 -11.49
CA LYS A 89 -0.22 10.83 -11.75
C LYS A 89 -0.60 10.79 -13.23
N SER A 90 0.38 10.87 -14.13
CA SER A 90 0.11 10.89 -15.57
C SER A 90 -0.26 9.50 -16.11
N LYS A 91 0.27 8.45 -15.47
CA LYS A 91 0.10 7.06 -15.90
C LYS A 91 -0.81 6.23 -15.00
N GLY A 92 -1.15 6.73 -13.82
CA GLY A 92 -1.92 5.99 -12.81
C GLY A 92 -1.16 4.78 -12.26
N ILE A 93 0.18 4.80 -12.25
CA ILE A 93 1.00 3.67 -11.80
C ILE A 93 1.86 4.04 -10.60
N CYS A 94 2.00 3.11 -9.66
CA CYS A 94 2.95 3.26 -8.57
C CYS A 94 4.37 3.04 -9.11
N ARG A 95 5.25 4.03 -8.92
CA ARG A 95 6.64 3.98 -9.38
C ARG A 95 7.49 2.94 -8.65
N VAL A 96 7.02 2.47 -7.49
CA VAL A 96 7.68 1.46 -6.64
C VAL A 96 6.78 0.25 -6.38
N TYR A 97 5.96 -0.14 -7.37
CA TYR A 97 4.93 -1.16 -7.18
C TYR A 97 5.45 -2.47 -6.56
N ASP A 98 6.61 -2.96 -6.99
CA ASP A 98 7.21 -4.20 -6.45
C ASP A 98 7.78 -4.04 -5.03
N HIS A 99 8.03 -2.80 -4.59
CA HIS A 99 8.57 -2.46 -3.28
C HIS A 99 7.49 -1.90 -2.34
N ARG A 100 6.23 -2.02 -2.73
CA ARG A 100 5.10 -1.49 -1.95
C ARG A 100 5.03 -2.13 -0.54
N PRO A 101 4.73 -1.33 0.49
CA PRO A 101 4.53 -1.80 1.88
C PRO A 101 3.36 -2.77 2.02
N VAL A 102 3.25 -3.42 3.19
CA VAL A 102 2.20 -4.40 3.46
C VAL A 102 0.81 -3.78 3.34
N ALA A 103 0.60 -2.57 3.86
CA ALA A 103 -0.68 -1.88 3.77
C ALA A 103 -1.19 -1.78 2.32
N CYS A 104 -0.31 -1.48 1.36
CA CYS A 104 -0.66 -1.40 -0.06
C CYS A 104 -0.86 -2.77 -0.71
N ARG A 105 -0.32 -3.85 -0.14
CA ARG A 105 -0.49 -5.23 -0.63
C ARG A 105 -1.78 -5.87 -0.15
N THR A 106 -2.20 -5.54 1.07
CA THR A 106 -3.43 -6.07 1.66
C THR A 106 -4.67 -5.24 1.30
N TYR A 107 -4.48 -3.94 1.00
CA TYR A 107 -5.57 -3.08 0.54
C TYR A 107 -6.23 -3.65 -0.72
N GLY A 108 -7.56 -3.67 -0.73
CA GLY A 108 -8.35 -4.30 -1.77
C GLY A 108 -8.66 -5.76 -1.49
N TYR A 109 -7.95 -6.46 -0.60
CA TYR A 109 -7.97 -7.93 -0.48
C TYR A 109 -8.21 -8.48 0.92
N TYR A 110 -8.08 -7.64 1.96
CA TYR A 110 -8.15 -8.03 3.37
C TYR A 110 -9.26 -7.28 4.09
N VAL A 111 -9.82 -7.92 5.12
CA VAL A 111 -10.86 -7.35 5.99
C VAL A 111 -10.41 -7.39 7.46
N GLN A 112 -10.96 -6.47 8.25
CA GLN A 112 -10.76 -6.37 9.70
C GLN A 112 -12.12 -6.25 10.39
N HIS A 113 -12.46 -7.18 11.29
CA HIS A 113 -13.74 -7.18 12.02
C HIS A 113 -14.96 -6.96 11.08
N ASP A 114 -15.00 -7.69 9.96
CA ASP A 114 -16.01 -7.60 8.90
C ASP A 114 -16.08 -6.26 8.15
N LYS A 115 -15.13 -5.35 8.41
CA LYS A 115 -14.95 -4.11 7.66
C LYS A 115 -13.82 -4.27 6.65
N GLY A 116 -14.09 -3.92 5.41
CA GLY A 116 -13.11 -3.92 4.33
C GLY A 116 -11.97 -2.92 4.50
N LEU A 117 -10.79 -3.31 4.05
CA LEU A 117 -9.70 -2.39 3.75
C LEU A 117 -9.60 -2.22 2.23
N TYR A 118 -10.59 -1.59 1.63
CA TYR A 118 -10.70 -1.49 0.18
C TYR A 118 -11.41 -0.21 -0.26
N CYS A 119 -11.32 0.12 -1.56
CA CYS A 119 -11.94 1.33 -2.12
C CYS A 119 -13.46 1.21 -2.17
N ASN A 120 -14.14 2.33 -2.44
CA ASN A 120 -15.60 2.36 -2.57
C ASN A 120 -16.10 1.44 -3.70
N ASP A 121 -15.34 1.29 -4.79
CA ASP A 121 -15.75 0.39 -5.89
C ASP A 121 -15.83 -1.08 -5.44
N ILE A 122 -14.92 -1.51 -4.57
CA ILE A 122 -14.96 -2.86 -3.99
C ILE A 122 -16.08 -2.95 -2.95
N LEU A 123 -16.28 -1.91 -2.14
CA LEU A 123 -17.39 -1.85 -1.18
C LEU A 123 -18.74 -2.00 -1.88
N ASP A 124 -18.97 -1.30 -3.00
CA ASP A 124 -20.21 -1.39 -3.78
C ASP A 124 -20.45 -2.80 -4.33
N ARG A 125 -19.38 -3.54 -4.66
CA ARG A 125 -19.46 -4.94 -5.11
C ARG A 125 -19.70 -5.91 -3.96
N VAL A 126 -19.18 -5.63 -2.77
CA VAL A 126 -19.50 -6.40 -1.57
C VAL A 126 -20.96 -6.20 -1.19
N THR A 127 -21.44 -4.96 -1.14
CA THR A 127 -22.81 -4.62 -0.73
C THR A 127 -23.86 -5.10 -1.73
N SER A 128 -23.55 -5.09 -3.03
CA SER A 128 -24.41 -5.70 -4.07
C SER A 128 -24.38 -7.24 -4.09
N GLY A 129 -23.56 -7.87 -3.25
CA GLY A 129 -23.45 -9.33 -3.14
C GLY A 129 -22.63 -9.99 -4.26
N VAL A 130 -22.02 -9.21 -5.16
CA VAL A 130 -21.16 -9.71 -6.25
C VAL A 130 -19.95 -10.47 -5.68
N LEU A 131 -19.45 -10.06 -4.51
CA LEU A 131 -18.28 -10.67 -3.86
C LEU A 131 -18.65 -11.52 -2.63
N LYS A 132 -19.89 -12.01 -2.53
CA LYS A 132 -20.38 -12.77 -1.36
C LYS A 132 -19.59 -14.06 -1.08
N ASP A 133 -19.08 -14.71 -2.14
CA ASP A 133 -18.36 -15.99 -2.04
C ASP A 133 -16.83 -15.79 -1.94
N VAL A 134 -16.37 -14.53 -1.92
CA VAL A 134 -14.95 -14.23 -1.79
C VAL A 134 -14.49 -14.49 -0.37
N VAL A 135 -13.49 -15.36 -0.24
CA VAL A 135 -12.79 -15.54 1.03
C VAL A 135 -11.71 -14.46 1.13
N TRP A 136 -11.95 -13.47 1.99
CA TRP A 136 -11.04 -12.35 2.22
C TRP A 136 -9.79 -12.74 3.00
N GLY A 137 -8.71 -11.98 2.86
CA GLY A 137 -7.59 -12.06 3.80
C GLY A 137 -7.96 -11.50 5.17
N ASN A 138 -7.28 -11.95 6.23
CA ASN A 138 -7.53 -11.49 7.60
C ASN A 138 -6.48 -10.45 8.03
N GLN A 139 -6.86 -9.18 8.07
CA GLN A 139 -5.93 -8.09 8.42
C GLN A 139 -5.38 -8.23 9.84
N ASN A 140 -6.18 -8.66 10.83
CA ASN A 140 -5.71 -8.83 12.21
C ASN A 140 -4.53 -9.82 12.31
N THR A 141 -4.41 -10.75 11.37
CA THR A 141 -3.25 -11.65 11.31
C THR A 141 -2.02 -10.95 10.75
N ILE A 142 -2.20 -10.07 9.76
CA ILE A 142 -1.13 -9.27 9.18
C ILE A 142 -0.61 -8.25 10.19
N ASP A 143 -1.49 -7.52 10.88
CA ASP A 143 -1.09 -6.51 11.87
C ASP A 143 -0.27 -7.13 13.01
N ARG A 144 -0.67 -8.32 13.49
CA ARG A 144 0.10 -9.07 14.51
C ARG A 144 1.46 -9.53 14.02
N GLN A 145 1.61 -9.81 12.72
CA GLN A 145 2.92 -10.15 12.15
C GLN A 145 3.77 -8.89 11.97
N LEU A 146 3.18 -7.79 11.50
CA LEU A 146 3.83 -6.49 11.35
C LEU A 146 4.35 -5.94 12.68
N SER A 147 3.61 -6.11 13.79
CA SER A 147 4.08 -5.67 15.10
C SER A 147 5.37 -6.36 15.56
N SER A 148 5.70 -7.53 15.00
CA SER A 148 6.96 -8.22 15.29
C SER A 148 8.19 -7.60 14.58
N PHE A 149 7.99 -6.63 13.68
CA PHE A 149 9.06 -5.90 12.99
C PHE A 149 9.47 -4.59 13.70
N GLY A 150 8.88 -4.32 14.87
CA GLY A 150 9.18 -3.15 15.69
C GLY A 150 8.24 -1.97 15.43
N ASP A 151 8.64 -0.81 15.95
CA ASP A 151 7.82 0.41 15.86
C ASP A 151 7.67 0.88 14.41
N SER A 152 6.54 1.53 14.16
CA SER A 152 6.21 2.15 12.87
C SER A 152 6.27 3.67 12.97
N LYS A 153 6.81 4.31 11.94
CA LYS A 153 6.86 5.76 11.78
C LYS A 153 6.14 6.18 10.52
N ASP A 154 5.69 7.42 10.49
CA ASP A 154 5.07 8.00 9.30
C ASP A 154 6.10 8.10 8.19
N LEU A 155 5.63 8.00 6.94
CA LEU A 155 6.49 8.11 5.77
C LEU A 155 7.35 9.38 5.78
N THR A 156 6.77 10.51 6.20
CA THR A 156 7.45 11.80 6.30
C THR A 156 8.59 11.77 7.33
N GLU A 157 8.39 11.11 8.46
CA GLU A 157 9.44 10.93 9.48
C GLU A 157 10.61 10.08 8.94
N TRP A 158 10.32 9.02 8.20
CA TRP A 158 11.37 8.19 7.60
C TRP A 158 12.22 8.96 6.58
N PHE A 159 11.59 9.77 5.74
CA PHE A 159 12.29 10.64 4.80
C PHE A 159 13.18 11.66 5.52
N ALA A 160 12.69 12.26 6.62
CA ALA A 160 13.47 13.21 7.41
C ALA A 160 14.72 12.60 8.06
N ILE A 161 14.71 11.29 8.37
CA ILE A 161 15.86 10.58 8.93
C ILE A 161 16.96 10.37 7.90
N VAL A 162 16.62 10.09 6.63
CA VAL A 162 17.60 9.75 5.59
C VAL A 162 18.14 10.97 4.82
N THR A 163 17.48 12.12 4.93
CA THR A 163 17.92 13.38 4.30
C THR A 163 18.79 14.25 5.19
N ASN A 164 18.97 13.88 6.47
CA ASN A 164 19.88 14.51 7.43
C ASN A 164 21.18 13.73 7.53
#